data_AF-A0A1I7GWB8-F1
#
_entry.id   AF-A0A1I7GWB8-F1
#
_cell.length_a   1.000
_cell.length_b   1.000
_cell.length_c   1.000
_cell.angle_alpha   90.00
_cell.angle_beta   90.00
_cell.angle_gamma   90.00
#
_symmetry.space_group_name_H-M   'P 1'
#
loop_
_entity.id
_entity.type
_entity.pdbx_description
1 polymer ?
#
loop_
_entity_poly.entity_id
_entity_poly.type
_entity_poly.pdbx_seq_one_letter_code
_entity_poly.pdbx_strand_id
1 'polypeptide(L)'
;MKDSSVMKFCSTLSVLMLVGNLSYAMPGMHGAEGSGVTEPPAASKDMGAPINSSGSEIEITYSADGKTAIFVSTRKGSIESPGTPYNFDIWMARNVDGVWQEPIHLGPDIDPTVGPNINTAAWDLEPSFSDDGNVIYFTRYEPGNLLSGDLYVVQKVNGVWQSARNWNDVPELPSINTPTGEEHCPIIVSDSLIYFNYSQPGVTQESDIWKVEKKDGVWQKPVSLGAKINSPQRDHMHWTGVSKDGKSMVVTSTRVDPDSRGGHDMWISRQDANGEWQKPINLGDVINTSGEEMCWTFTPDGKKFTGSWGPHNTFDTDIRWISKEDIPLLKKFDPIGPPPNLLAKTRK
;
A
#
# COMPACT_ATOMS: atom_id res chain seq x y z
N MET A 1 48.37 0.60 64.83
CA MET A 1 47.50 -0.34 64.12
C MET A 1 46.13 0.31 64.04
N LYS A 2 45.83 0.93 62.90
CA LYS A 2 44.57 1.62 62.60
C LYS A 2 44.02 0.98 61.33
N ASP A 3 42.88 0.32 61.45
CA ASP A 3 42.17 -0.31 60.33
C ASP A 3 41.57 0.75 59.41
N SER A 4 41.81 0.59 58.11
CA SER A 4 41.26 1.43 57.05
C SER A 4 39.86 0.97 56.67
N SER A 5 38.88 1.87 56.76
CA SER A 5 37.58 1.73 56.12
C SER A 5 37.69 2.08 54.64
N VAL A 6 37.45 1.09 53.77
CA VAL A 6 37.34 1.27 52.32
C VAL A 6 35.96 1.83 52.00
N MET A 7 35.92 3.07 51.52
CA MET A 7 34.73 3.74 51.00
C MET A 7 34.53 3.32 49.54
N LYS A 8 33.51 2.51 49.24
CA LYS A 8 33.12 2.20 47.86
C LYS A 8 32.33 3.38 47.28
N PHE A 9 32.92 4.08 46.31
CA PHE A 9 32.22 5.00 45.44
C PHE A 9 31.26 4.22 44.53
N CYS A 10 29.95 4.46 44.67
CA CYS A 10 28.95 4.06 43.68
C CYS A 10 28.86 5.16 42.63
N SER A 11 29.53 4.99 41.49
CA SER A 11 29.27 5.80 40.30
C SER A 11 28.08 5.20 39.56
N THR A 12 26.91 5.84 39.66
CA THR A 12 25.77 5.56 38.79
C THR A 12 26.11 6.04 37.39
N LEU A 13 26.49 5.11 36.53
CA LEU A 13 26.61 5.33 35.09
C LEU A 13 25.19 5.43 34.53
N SER A 14 24.74 6.64 34.20
CA SER A 14 23.50 6.82 33.43
C SER A 14 23.72 6.24 32.04
N VAL A 15 23.32 4.98 31.85
CA VAL A 15 23.20 4.37 30.52
C VAL A 15 22.03 5.06 29.85
N LEU A 16 22.34 6.02 28.99
CA LEU A 16 21.40 6.51 27.99
C LEU A 16 21.14 5.33 27.05
N MET A 17 20.09 4.55 27.31
CA MET A 17 19.59 3.60 26.32
C MET A 17 19.10 4.43 25.15
N LEU A 18 19.91 4.49 24.09
CA LEU A 18 19.42 4.80 22.76
C LEU A 18 18.49 3.64 22.40
N VAL A 19 17.21 3.78 22.71
CA VAL A 19 16.18 2.89 22.17
C VAL A 19 16.20 3.17 20.68
N GLY A 20 16.84 2.29 19.92
CA GLY A 20 16.73 2.30 18.48
C GLY A 20 15.27 2.02 18.15
N ASN A 21 14.49 3.08 17.95
CA ASN A 21 13.19 2.97 17.32
C ASN A 21 13.47 2.48 15.90
N LEU A 22 13.36 1.17 15.71
CA LEU A 22 13.28 0.59 14.39
C LEU A 22 11.99 1.13 13.76
N SER A 23 12.20 1.93 12.74
CA SER A 23 11.22 2.64 11.94
C SER A 23 10.65 1.67 10.90
N TYR A 24 9.33 1.39 10.91
CA TYR A 24 8.70 0.36 10.07
C TYR A 24 7.66 0.96 9.13
N ALA A 25 7.61 0.48 7.87
CA ALA A 25 6.63 0.88 6.84
C ALA A 25 5.20 0.48 7.21
N MET A 26 5.09 -0.44 8.18
CA MET A 26 3.86 -0.84 8.83
C MET A 26 4.16 -1.12 10.31
N PRO A 27 4.11 -0.08 11.18
CA PRO A 27 4.30 -0.24 12.62
C PRO A 27 3.26 -1.23 13.17
N GLY A 28 3.72 -2.24 13.91
CA GLY A 28 2.90 -3.38 14.38
C GLY A 28 3.45 -4.72 13.94
N MET A 29 4.10 -4.78 12.77
CA MET A 29 4.49 -6.05 12.14
C MET A 29 5.75 -6.74 12.70
N HIS A 30 6.19 -6.40 13.92
CA HIS A 30 7.22 -7.15 14.63
C HIS A 30 6.97 -7.10 16.14
N GLY A 31 6.32 -8.15 16.65
CA GLY A 31 6.15 -8.46 18.07
C GLY A 31 6.46 -9.93 18.34
N ALA A 32 6.95 -10.23 19.55
CA ALA A 32 7.33 -11.58 19.97
C ALA A 32 6.19 -12.61 19.77
N GLU A 33 6.54 -13.75 19.15
CA GLU A 33 5.74 -14.97 18.94
C GLU A 33 4.22 -14.75 18.85
N GLY A 34 3.76 -14.43 17.62
CA GLY A 34 2.34 -14.39 17.29
C GLY A 34 1.68 -15.75 17.51
N SER A 35 0.77 -15.78 18.48
CA SER A 35 -0.14 -16.90 18.72
C SER A 35 -1.14 -17.04 17.57
N GLY A 36 -0.97 -18.06 16.72
CA GLY A 36 -2.00 -19.10 16.61
C GLY A 36 -2.88 -19.21 15.36
N VAL A 37 -2.78 -18.35 14.34
CA VAL A 37 -3.57 -18.54 13.10
C VAL A 37 -2.67 -18.68 11.88
N THR A 38 -2.81 -19.82 11.20
CA THR A 38 -2.03 -20.24 10.02
C THR A 38 -2.87 -20.34 8.77
N GLU A 39 -4.15 -19.97 8.83
CA GLU A 39 -5.09 -20.23 7.74
C GLU A 39 -5.62 -18.93 7.11
N PRO A 40 -5.56 -18.81 5.79
CA PRO A 40 -6.09 -17.66 5.06
C PRO A 40 -7.62 -17.56 5.17
N PRO A 41 -8.22 -16.45 4.70
CA PRO A 41 -9.66 -16.29 4.68
C PRO A 41 -10.29 -17.47 3.93
N ALA A 42 -11.30 -18.12 4.50
CA ALA A 42 -11.79 -19.41 3.99
C ALA A 42 -12.32 -19.35 2.56
N ALA A 43 -12.83 -18.20 2.13
CA ALA A 43 -13.32 -17.99 0.76
C ALA A 43 -12.21 -17.62 -0.24
N SER A 44 -11.01 -17.30 0.26
CA SER A 44 -9.89 -16.87 -0.56
C SER A 44 -9.20 -18.03 -1.26
N LYS A 45 -8.76 -17.75 -2.47
CA LYS A 45 -8.00 -18.67 -3.32
C LYS A 45 -6.63 -18.10 -3.53
N ASP A 46 -5.64 -18.98 -3.42
CA ASP A 46 -4.27 -18.67 -3.76
C ASP A 46 -4.16 -18.24 -5.24
N MET A 47 -3.34 -17.24 -5.55
CA MET A 47 -3.03 -16.91 -6.94
C MET A 47 -2.18 -17.99 -7.62
N GLY A 48 -1.39 -18.73 -6.84
CA GLY A 48 -0.50 -19.78 -7.30
C GLY A 48 0.68 -19.26 -8.11
N ALA A 49 1.58 -20.17 -8.47
CA ALA A 49 2.68 -19.88 -9.38
C ALA A 49 2.16 -19.48 -10.78
N PRO A 50 2.84 -18.55 -11.48
CA PRO A 50 4.10 -17.91 -11.08
C PRO A 50 3.91 -16.56 -10.37
N ILE A 51 2.67 -16.20 -10.01
CA ILE A 51 2.39 -14.98 -9.25
C ILE A 51 2.92 -15.14 -7.83
N ASN A 52 2.50 -16.17 -7.09
CA ASN A 52 3.12 -16.50 -5.81
C ASN A 52 4.38 -17.34 -6.03
N SER A 53 5.36 -17.16 -5.16
CA SER A 53 6.66 -17.81 -5.22
C SER A 53 7.07 -18.35 -3.84
N SER A 54 8.36 -18.59 -3.62
CA SER A 54 8.89 -18.87 -2.27
C SER A 54 9.22 -17.60 -1.48
N GLY A 55 9.12 -16.43 -2.12
CA GLY A 55 9.24 -15.13 -1.46
C GLY A 55 7.89 -14.68 -0.92
N SER A 56 7.86 -13.44 -0.44
CA SER A 56 6.64 -12.73 -0.08
C SER A 56 6.07 -12.03 -1.30
N GLU A 57 4.76 -12.02 -1.45
CA GLU A 57 4.06 -11.29 -2.50
C GLU A 57 2.94 -10.40 -1.96
N ILE A 58 2.96 -9.12 -2.33
CA ILE A 58 1.98 -8.11 -1.88
C ILE A 58 1.55 -7.17 -3.02
N GLU A 59 0.50 -6.39 -2.76
CA GLU A 59 0.16 -5.18 -3.53
C GLU A 59 -0.01 -5.38 -5.05
N ILE A 60 -0.71 -6.46 -5.44
CA ILE A 60 -1.03 -6.70 -6.85
C ILE A 60 -2.03 -5.67 -7.39
N THR A 61 -1.77 -5.13 -8.57
CA THR A 61 -2.73 -4.37 -9.37
C THR A 61 -2.66 -4.81 -10.83
N TYR A 62 -3.56 -4.31 -11.67
CA TYR A 62 -3.74 -4.80 -13.04
C TYR A 62 -3.83 -3.65 -14.05
N SER A 63 -3.37 -3.91 -15.28
CA SER A 63 -3.73 -3.07 -16.43
C SER A 63 -5.24 -3.10 -16.67
N ALA A 64 -5.80 -2.04 -17.26
CA ALA A 64 -7.25 -1.92 -17.48
C ALA A 64 -7.87 -3.06 -18.31
N ASP A 65 -7.09 -3.69 -19.20
CA ASP A 65 -7.52 -4.85 -19.98
C ASP A 65 -7.40 -6.20 -19.23
N GLY A 66 -6.88 -6.19 -18.00
CA GLY A 66 -6.65 -7.37 -17.16
C GLY A 66 -5.53 -8.30 -17.65
N LYS A 67 -4.76 -7.90 -18.68
CA LYS A 67 -3.72 -8.75 -19.29
C LYS A 67 -2.35 -8.60 -18.67
N THR A 68 -2.20 -7.70 -17.72
CA THR A 68 -0.94 -7.42 -17.04
C THR A 68 -1.23 -7.28 -15.56
N ALA A 69 -0.43 -7.94 -14.73
CA ALA A 69 -0.36 -7.68 -13.30
C ALA A 69 0.98 -7.01 -13.01
N ILE A 70 0.96 -6.05 -12.10
CA ILE A 70 2.15 -5.50 -11.47
C ILE A 70 1.96 -5.66 -9.96
N PHE A 71 2.99 -6.12 -9.27
CA PHE A 71 2.90 -6.49 -7.86
C PHE A 71 4.28 -6.44 -7.23
N VAL A 72 4.34 -6.50 -5.91
CA VAL A 72 5.58 -6.46 -5.15
C VAL A 72 5.98 -7.87 -4.74
N SER A 73 7.27 -8.18 -4.81
CA SER A 73 7.78 -9.48 -4.39
C SER A 73 9.22 -9.45 -3.90
N THR A 74 9.51 -10.32 -2.91
CA THR A 74 10.88 -10.63 -2.46
C THR A 74 11.49 -11.84 -3.17
N ARG A 75 10.88 -12.29 -4.28
CA ARG A 75 11.36 -13.45 -5.04
C ARG A 75 12.83 -13.31 -5.42
N LYS A 76 13.42 -14.46 -5.73
CA LYS A 76 14.80 -14.53 -6.23
C LYS A 76 14.99 -13.57 -7.42
N GLY A 77 15.96 -12.68 -7.29
CA GLY A 77 16.26 -11.64 -8.28
C GLY A 77 15.98 -10.23 -7.76
N SER A 78 15.24 -10.08 -6.65
CA SER A 78 15.07 -8.77 -6.02
C SER A 78 16.40 -8.21 -5.51
N ILE A 79 16.52 -6.89 -5.55
CA ILE A 79 17.69 -6.12 -5.13
C ILE A 79 17.78 -6.17 -3.61
N GLU A 80 18.98 -6.37 -3.08
CA GLU A 80 19.21 -6.35 -1.63
C GLU A 80 18.91 -4.96 -1.06
N SER A 81 18.11 -4.91 0.00
CA SER A 81 17.75 -3.68 0.74
C SER A 81 18.50 -3.63 2.08
N PRO A 82 19.64 -2.91 2.17
CA PRO A 82 20.50 -2.95 3.36
C PRO A 82 19.78 -2.48 4.62
N GLY A 83 19.94 -3.22 5.71
CA GLY A 83 19.36 -2.85 7.02
C GLY A 83 17.88 -3.21 7.19
N THR A 84 17.28 -3.92 6.23
CA THR A 84 15.89 -4.40 6.31
C THR A 84 15.82 -5.92 6.13
N PRO A 85 14.81 -6.61 6.71
CA PRO A 85 14.69 -8.07 6.59
C PRO A 85 14.11 -8.55 5.24
N TYR A 86 13.55 -7.64 4.43
CA TYR A 86 12.89 -7.96 3.16
C TYR A 86 13.48 -7.15 2.01
N ASN A 87 13.48 -7.74 0.81
CA ASN A 87 14.02 -7.16 -0.42
C ASN A 87 12.86 -6.91 -1.40
N PHE A 88 12.03 -5.91 -1.11
CA PHE A 88 10.82 -5.67 -1.86
C PHE A 88 11.09 -4.89 -3.15
N ASP A 89 10.77 -5.54 -4.25
CA ASP A 89 10.84 -4.97 -5.60
C ASP A 89 9.51 -5.14 -6.32
N ILE A 90 9.31 -4.31 -7.34
CA ILE A 90 8.15 -4.38 -8.22
C ILE A 90 8.43 -5.33 -9.39
N TRP A 91 7.49 -6.23 -9.64
CA TRP A 91 7.52 -7.24 -10.70
C TRP A 91 6.28 -7.14 -11.58
N MET A 92 6.41 -7.53 -12.85
CA MET A 92 5.32 -7.49 -13.82
C MET A 92 5.11 -8.85 -14.48
N ALA A 93 3.86 -9.33 -14.53
CA ALA A 93 3.48 -10.56 -15.21
C ALA A 93 2.47 -10.28 -16.32
N ARG A 94 2.53 -11.04 -17.41
CA ARG A 94 1.50 -11.04 -18.47
C ARG A 94 0.55 -12.21 -18.31
N ASN A 95 -0.73 -11.97 -18.55
CA ASN A 95 -1.72 -13.03 -18.71
C ASN A 95 -1.87 -13.36 -20.20
N VAL A 96 -1.56 -14.59 -20.57
CA VAL A 96 -1.74 -15.11 -21.93
C VAL A 96 -2.76 -16.23 -21.85
N ASP A 97 -3.91 -16.00 -22.48
CA ASP A 97 -5.03 -16.96 -22.54
C ASP A 97 -5.47 -17.52 -21.18
N GLY A 98 -5.51 -16.66 -20.17
CA GLY A 98 -5.91 -17.01 -18.80
C GLY A 98 -4.77 -17.48 -17.90
N VAL A 99 -3.54 -17.62 -18.43
CA VAL A 99 -2.37 -18.12 -17.70
C VAL A 99 -1.36 -16.99 -17.46
N TRP A 100 -1.02 -16.75 -16.20
CA TRP A 100 0.06 -15.84 -15.83
C TRP A 100 1.41 -16.43 -16.23
N GLN A 101 2.21 -15.63 -16.93
CA GLN A 101 3.57 -15.97 -17.35
C GLN A 101 4.59 -15.59 -16.27
N GLU A 102 5.82 -16.11 -16.39
CA GLU A 102 6.92 -15.77 -15.50
C GLU A 102 7.10 -14.26 -15.37
N PRO A 103 7.05 -13.71 -14.13
CA PRO A 103 7.17 -12.28 -13.92
C PRO A 103 8.56 -11.74 -14.23
N ILE A 104 8.62 -10.54 -14.77
CA ILE A 104 9.85 -9.83 -15.07
C ILE A 104 10.14 -8.78 -14.01
N HIS A 105 11.43 -8.63 -13.67
CA HIS A 105 11.93 -7.63 -12.74
C HIS A 105 11.94 -6.25 -13.40
N LEU A 106 11.40 -5.22 -12.75
CA LEU A 106 11.37 -3.85 -13.26
C LEU A 106 12.57 -3.02 -12.75
N GLY A 107 13.77 -3.59 -12.74
CA GLY A 107 14.98 -2.96 -12.23
C GLY A 107 16.06 -2.70 -13.28
N PRO A 108 17.34 -2.64 -12.85
CA PRO A 108 18.47 -2.38 -13.73
C PRO A 108 18.48 -3.31 -14.95
N ASP A 109 18.95 -2.76 -16.08
CA ASP A 109 19.11 -3.47 -17.36
C ASP A 109 17.83 -3.90 -18.09
N ILE A 110 16.63 -3.57 -17.58
CA ILE A 110 15.39 -3.77 -18.34
C ILE A 110 15.37 -2.94 -19.62
N ASP A 111 14.93 -3.54 -20.73
CA ASP A 111 14.65 -2.82 -21.97
C ASP A 111 13.49 -1.82 -21.73
N PRO A 112 13.71 -0.51 -21.91
CA PRO A 112 12.69 0.51 -21.64
C PRO A 112 11.48 0.43 -22.57
N THR A 113 11.52 -0.35 -23.66
CA THR A 113 10.33 -0.66 -24.46
C THR A 113 9.40 -1.67 -23.77
N VAL A 114 9.96 -2.51 -22.89
CA VAL A 114 9.28 -3.56 -22.14
C VAL A 114 8.73 -3.03 -20.82
N GLY A 115 9.58 -2.46 -19.95
CA GLY A 115 9.22 -1.99 -18.62
C GLY A 115 10.10 -0.83 -18.14
N PRO A 116 9.68 -0.09 -17.11
CA PRO A 116 10.49 0.98 -16.55
C PRO A 116 11.57 0.40 -15.62
N ASN A 117 12.75 1.02 -15.59
CA ASN A 117 13.80 0.74 -14.60
C ASN A 117 13.45 1.49 -13.30
N ILE A 118 12.55 0.92 -12.49
CA ILE A 118 12.08 1.51 -11.22
C ILE A 118 12.84 0.95 -10.02
N ASN A 119 13.09 -0.36 -9.94
CA ASN A 119 13.59 -0.98 -8.71
C ASN A 119 14.98 -0.47 -8.30
N THR A 120 15.13 -0.22 -7.00
CA THR A 120 16.36 0.25 -6.36
C THR A 120 16.70 -0.61 -5.13
N ALA A 121 17.71 -0.23 -4.35
CA ALA A 121 17.94 -0.85 -3.03
C ALA A 121 16.92 -0.41 -1.96
N ALA A 122 16.08 0.58 -2.29
CA ALA A 122 14.97 1.01 -1.46
C ALA A 122 13.80 0.03 -1.60
N TRP A 123 12.81 0.11 -0.70
CA TRP A 123 11.56 -0.63 -0.92
C TRP A 123 10.72 0.14 -1.94
N ASP A 124 10.55 -0.45 -3.11
CA ASP A 124 9.69 0.03 -4.19
C ASP A 124 8.36 -0.73 -4.13
N LEU A 125 7.27 -0.02 -3.81
CA LEU A 125 6.01 -0.58 -3.36
C LEU A 125 4.79 0.01 -4.06
N GLU A 126 3.64 -0.62 -3.84
CA GLU A 126 2.28 -0.18 -4.16
C GLU A 126 2.06 0.27 -5.62
N PRO A 127 2.53 -0.48 -6.62
CA PRO A 127 2.47 -0.06 -8.01
C PRO A 127 1.04 -0.08 -8.55
N SER A 128 0.72 0.85 -9.44
CA SER A 128 -0.51 0.80 -10.24
C SER A 128 -0.35 1.45 -11.60
N PHE A 129 -0.87 0.77 -12.62
CA PHE A 129 -0.97 1.32 -13.97
C PHE A 129 -2.06 2.37 -14.06
N SER A 130 -1.84 3.38 -14.90
CA SER A 130 -2.95 4.18 -15.41
C SER A 130 -3.91 3.36 -16.28
N ASP A 131 -5.13 3.87 -16.44
CA ASP A 131 -6.19 3.34 -17.30
C ASP A 131 -5.78 3.11 -18.76
N ASP A 132 -4.86 3.93 -19.27
CA ASP A 132 -4.26 3.79 -20.60
C ASP A 132 -2.97 2.95 -20.64
N GLY A 133 -2.48 2.51 -19.48
CA GLY A 133 -1.26 1.71 -19.32
C GLY A 133 0.05 2.45 -19.62
N ASN A 134 0.03 3.78 -19.79
CA ASN A 134 1.21 4.58 -20.12
C ASN A 134 1.84 5.26 -18.90
N VAL A 135 1.30 5.08 -17.70
CA VAL A 135 1.89 5.57 -16.45
C VAL A 135 1.87 4.46 -15.42
N ILE A 136 2.91 4.40 -14.59
CA ILE A 136 2.89 3.67 -13.32
C ILE A 136 3.09 4.67 -12.20
N TYR A 137 2.21 4.62 -11.21
CA TYR A 137 2.33 5.29 -9.93
C TYR A 137 2.81 4.27 -8.89
N PHE A 138 3.69 4.66 -7.98
CA PHE A 138 4.23 3.77 -6.96
C PHE A 138 4.75 4.57 -5.76
N THR A 139 5.02 3.88 -4.66
CA THR A 139 5.61 4.44 -3.45
C THR A 139 7.05 3.94 -3.33
N ARG A 140 7.96 4.80 -2.87
CA ARG A 140 9.33 4.40 -2.53
C ARG A 140 9.66 4.84 -1.11
N TYR A 141 10.13 3.90 -0.30
CA TYR A 141 10.61 4.17 1.06
C TYR A 141 12.10 4.42 1.06
N GLU A 142 12.56 5.28 1.97
CA GLU A 142 13.99 5.53 2.12
C GLU A 142 14.72 4.28 2.66
N PRO A 143 15.86 3.87 2.06
CA PRO A 143 16.62 2.72 2.55
C PRO A 143 16.98 2.87 4.04
N GLY A 144 16.54 1.91 4.85
CA GLY A 144 16.78 1.92 6.31
C GLY A 144 15.94 2.92 7.11
N ASN A 145 15.05 3.70 6.47
CA ASN A 145 14.07 4.55 7.14
C ASN A 145 12.67 4.36 6.56
N LEU A 146 11.96 3.37 7.10
CA LEU A 146 10.61 3.05 6.64
C LEU A 146 9.52 3.96 7.22
N LEU A 147 9.87 5.01 7.97
CA LEU A 147 8.92 6.05 8.38
C LEU A 147 8.81 7.19 7.35
N SER A 148 9.59 7.12 6.28
CA SER A 148 9.56 8.08 5.18
C SER A 148 9.32 7.34 3.88
N GLY A 149 8.20 7.66 3.24
CA GLY A 149 7.75 7.06 2.00
C GLY A 149 7.27 8.18 1.08
N ASP A 150 7.79 8.20 -0.13
CA ASP A 150 7.47 9.22 -1.13
C ASP A 150 6.71 8.57 -2.29
N LEU A 151 5.75 9.30 -2.84
CA LEU A 151 5.11 8.95 -4.10
C LEU A 151 6.03 9.24 -5.28
N TYR A 152 6.02 8.34 -6.26
CA TYR A 152 6.73 8.45 -7.52
C TYR A 152 5.81 8.15 -8.71
N VAL A 153 6.26 8.60 -9.88
CA VAL A 153 5.58 8.32 -11.15
C VAL A 153 6.59 8.04 -12.25
N VAL A 154 6.25 7.12 -13.15
CA VAL A 154 7.00 6.88 -14.39
C VAL A 154 6.05 6.82 -15.58
N GLN A 155 6.42 7.47 -16.69
CA GLN A 155 5.59 7.59 -17.88
C GLN A 155 6.25 6.87 -19.08
N LYS A 156 5.41 6.30 -19.93
CA LYS A 156 5.75 5.78 -21.25
C LYS A 156 5.47 6.84 -22.31
N VAL A 157 6.49 7.22 -23.07
CA VAL A 157 6.40 8.20 -24.15
C VAL A 157 6.81 7.52 -25.46
N ASN A 158 5.90 7.52 -26.44
CA ASN A 158 6.12 6.88 -27.76
C ASN A 158 6.58 5.41 -27.65
N GLY A 159 6.00 4.66 -26.70
CA GLY A 159 6.32 3.26 -26.49
C GLY A 159 7.60 2.99 -25.67
N VAL A 160 8.26 4.03 -25.16
CA VAL A 160 9.49 3.91 -24.35
C VAL A 160 9.25 4.47 -22.95
N TRP A 161 9.47 3.66 -21.93
CA TRP A 161 9.43 4.08 -20.52
C TRP A 161 10.57 5.07 -20.24
N GLN A 162 10.23 6.16 -19.55
CA GLN A 162 11.18 7.18 -19.12
C GLN A 162 11.73 6.84 -17.73
N SER A 163 12.66 7.64 -17.23
CA SER A 163 13.08 7.56 -15.83
C SER A 163 11.93 7.93 -14.88
N ALA A 164 11.84 7.23 -13.76
CA ALA A 164 10.94 7.60 -12.68
C ALA A 164 11.25 9.01 -12.14
N ARG A 165 10.22 9.71 -11.70
CA ARG A 165 10.30 11.05 -11.11
C ARG A 165 9.62 11.03 -9.75
N ASN A 166 10.16 11.78 -8.80
CA ASN A 166 9.44 12.07 -7.57
C ASN A 166 8.12 12.78 -7.92
N TRP A 167 7.04 12.44 -7.23
CA TRP A 167 5.71 12.98 -7.50
C TRP A 167 5.67 14.51 -7.46
N ASN A 168 6.37 15.13 -6.49
CA ASN A 168 6.40 16.58 -6.34
C ASN A 168 7.19 17.30 -7.45
N ASP A 169 8.01 16.59 -8.23
CA ASP A 169 8.75 17.18 -9.35
C ASP A 169 7.88 17.31 -10.61
N VAL A 170 6.62 16.85 -10.59
CA VAL A 170 5.73 16.76 -11.74
C VAL A 170 4.68 17.89 -11.69
N PRO A 171 4.77 18.92 -12.55
CA PRO A 171 3.94 20.12 -12.44
C PRO A 171 2.42 19.89 -12.54
N GLU A 172 1.98 18.82 -13.20
CA GLU A 172 0.58 18.46 -13.35
C GLU A 172 -0.06 17.88 -12.08
N LEU A 173 0.78 17.38 -11.15
CA LEU A 173 0.37 16.70 -9.93
C LEU A 173 0.34 17.67 -8.72
N PRO A 174 -0.50 17.41 -7.71
CA PRO A 174 -0.47 18.17 -6.46
C PRO A 174 0.82 17.91 -5.68
N SER A 175 1.29 18.88 -4.90
CA SER A 175 2.36 18.62 -3.93
C SER A 175 1.79 17.79 -2.77
N ILE A 176 2.19 16.52 -2.68
CA ILE A 176 1.75 15.57 -1.65
C ILE A 176 2.92 15.16 -0.75
N ASN A 177 4.05 14.75 -1.34
CA ASN A 177 5.17 14.24 -0.55
C ASN A 177 5.66 15.29 0.45
N THR A 178 5.99 14.85 1.66
CA THR A 178 6.58 15.70 2.69
C THR A 178 7.98 15.21 3.07
N PRO A 179 8.89 16.09 3.54
CA PRO A 179 10.28 15.71 3.75
C PRO A 179 10.54 14.62 4.81
N THR A 180 9.53 14.32 5.65
CA THR A 180 9.68 13.41 6.80
C THR A 180 8.50 12.45 6.96
N GLY A 181 7.50 12.58 6.09
CA GLY A 181 6.28 11.83 6.18
C GLY A 181 6.33 10.56 5.36
N GLU A 182 5.34 9.73 5.60
CA GLU A 182 5.06 8.55 4.80
C GLU A 182 3.79 8.84 4.00
N GLU A 183 3.95 9.20 2.73
CA GLU A 183 2.87 9.29 1.76
C GLU A 183 2.88 8.08 0.84
N HIS A 184 1.75 7.39 0.76
CA HIS A 184 1.70 6.11 0.05
C HIS A 184 0.28 5.85 -0.50
N CYS A 185 0.17 4.91 -1.46
CA CYS A 185 -1.06 4.51 -2.14
C CYS A 185 -1.94 5.70 -2.59
N PRO A 186 -1.61 6.41 -3.69
CA PRO A 186 -2.41 7.52 -4.16
C PRO A 186 -3.62 7.02 -4.96
N ILE A 187 -4.81 7.01 -4.37
CA ILE A 187 -6.06 6.64 -5.06
C ILE A 187 -6.53 7.84 -5.89
N ILE A 188 -6.10 7.86 -7.15
CA ILE A 188 -6.49 8.88 -8.14
C ILE A 188 -7.88 8.56 -8.67
N VAL A 189 -8.89 9.28 -8.20
CA VAL A 189 -10.30 9.07 -8.59
C VAL A 189 -10.63 9.79 -9.90
N SER A 190 -10.03 10.96 -10.11
CA SER A 190 -10.26 11.80 -11.29
C SER A 190 -9.12 12.80 -11.46
N ASP A 191 -9.21 13.65 -12.47
CA ASP A 191 -8.31 14.81 -12.66
C ASP A 191 -8.49 15.92 -11.61
N SER A 192 -9.45 15.76 -10.69
CA SER A 192 -9.81 16.72 -9.66
C SER A 192 -9.82 16.19 -8.23
N LEU A 193 -9.63 14.88 -8.01
CA LEU A 193 -9.69 14.27 -6.68
C LEU A 193 -8.72 13.11 -6.57
N ILE A 194 -7.86 13.19 -5.56
CA ILE A 194 -6.93 12.13 -5.17
C ILE A 194 -7.09 11.91 -3.67
N TYR A 195 -7.27 10.65 -3.25
CA TYR A 195 -7.05 10.24 -1.87
C TYR A 195 -5.63 9.67 -1.74
N PHE A 196 -5.04 9.75 -0.57
CA PHE A 196 -3.76 9.13 -0.27
C PHE A 196 -3.68 8.83 1.22
N ASN A 197 -2.79 7.92 1.57
CA ASN A 197 -2.53 7.58 2.97
C ASN A 197 -1.32 8.37 3.44
N TYR A 198 -1.39 8.82 4.69
CA TYR A 198 -0.38 9.70 5.26
C TYR A 198 -0.10 9.35 6.71
N SER A 199 1.18 9.15 7.03
CA SER A 199 1.67 9.13 8.40
C SER A 199 2.73 10.21 8.61
N GLN A 200 2.53 11.01 9.65
CA GLN A 200 3.49 12.01 10.12
C GLN A 200 3.27 12.25 11.61
N PRO A 201 4.26 11.92 12.46
CA PRO A 201 4.17 12.16 13.90
C PRO A 201 3.80 13.61 14.23
N GLY A 202 2.76 13.79 15.05
CA GLY A 202 2.24 15.09 15.47
C GLY A 202 1.29 15.75 14.47
N VAL A 203 1.06 15.15 13.30
CA VAL A 203 0.08 15.60 12.29
C VAL A 203 -1.04 14.58 12.15
N THR A 204 -0.69 13.31 12.03
CA THR A 204 -1.61 12.17 11.89
C THR A 204 -1.67 11.37 13.19
N GLN A 205 -2.51 10.34 13.21
CA GLN A 205 -2.46 9.32 14.25
C GLN A 205 -1.35 8.31 13.86
N GLU A 206 -1.63 7.02 13.74
CA GLU A 206 -0.63 6.07 13.22
C GLU A 206 -0.50 6.15 11.69
N SER A 207 -1.63 6.25 10.99
CA SER A 207 -1.73 6.68 9.60
C SER A 207 -3.18 6.99 9.28
N ASP A 208 -3.38 8.05 8.52
CA ASP A 208 -4.67 8.63 8.23
C ASP A 208 -4.92 8.63 6.71
N ILE A 209 -6.18 8.55 6.30
CA ILE A 209 -6.59 8.82 4.92
C ILE A 209 -6.81 10.32 4.75
N TRP A 210 -6.17 10.88 3.74
CA TRP A 210 -6.26 12.29 3.33
C TRP A 210 -6.75 12.40 1.90
N LYS A 211 -7.19 13.60 1.52
CA LYS A 211 -7.55 13.92 0.14
C LYS A 211 -6.97 15.26 -0.31
N VAL A 212 -6.78 15.38 -1.60
CA VAL A 212 -6.50 16.64 -2.28
C VAL A 212 -7.46 16.82 -3.44
N GLU A 213 -8.05 18.02 -3.52
CA GLU A 213 -9.03 18.40 -4.53
C GLU A 213 -8.48 19.48 -5.45
N LYS A 214 -8.91 19.50 -6.70
CA LYS A 214 -8.64 20.57 -7.66
C LYS A 214 -9.84 21.51 -7.72
N LYS A 215 -9.61 22.80 -7.51
CA LYS A 215 -10.61 23.87 -7.66
C LYS A 215 -10.12 24.87 -8.68
N ASP A 216 -10.95 25.19 -9.67
CA ASP A 216 -10.64 26.12 -10.75
C ASP A 216 -9.29 25.81 -11.45
N GLY A 217 -9.01 24.52 -11.66
CA GLY A 217 -7.77 24.03 -12.29
C GLY A 217 -6.55 23.98 -11.37
N VAL A 218 -6.66 24.40 -10.11
CA VAL A 218 -5.56 24.46 -9.15
C VAL A 218 -5.76 23.42 -8.03
N TRP A 219 -4.75 22.58 -7.80
CA TRP A 219 -4.74 21.67 -6.66
C TRP A 219 -4.69 22.45 -5.36
N GLN A 220 -5.57 22.08 -4.43
CA GLN A 220 -5.65 22.70 -3.11
C GLN A 220 -4.68 22.01 -2.14
N LYS A 221 -4.61 22.51 -0.89
CA LYS A 221 -3.87 21.82 0.16
C LYS A 221 -4.57 20.49 0.53
N PRO A 222 -3.81 19.43 0.84
CA PRO A 222 -4.38 18.21 1.39
C PRO A 222 -5.20 18.46 2.66
N VAL A 223 -6.27 17.68 2.82
CA VAL A 223 -7.15 17.69 4.00
C VAL A 223 -7.42 16.27 4.47
N SER A 224 -7.36 16.06 5.80
CA SER A 224 -7.73 14.78 6.42
C SER A 224 -9.21 14.46 6.19
N LEU A 225 -9.54 13.17 6.04
CA LEU A 225 -10.95 12.72 6.06
C LEU A 225 -11.58 12.75 7.45
N GLY A 226 -10.79 13.02 8.48
CA GLY A 226 -11.23 13.23 9.85
C GLY A 226 -11.72 11.96 10.54
N ALA A 227 -12.10 12.12 11.82
CA ALA A 227 -12.37 11.03 12.74
C ALA A 227 -13.63 10.19 12.43
N LYS A 228 -14.39 10.52 11.37
CA LYS A 228 -15.47 9.65 10.88
C LYS A 228 -14.91 8.47 10.09
N ILE A 229 -13.80 8.68 9.37
CA ILE A 229 -13.12 7.63 8.60
C ILE A 229 -11.89 7.13 9.35
N ASN A 230 -11.02 8.06 9.71
CA ASN A 230 -9.77 7.79 10.41
C ASN A 230 -10.05 7.47 11.88
N SER A 231 -9.25 6.58 12.43
CA SER A 231 -9.24 6.14 13.82
C SER A 231 -7.88 6.48 14.44
N PRO A 232 -7.68 6.25 15.74
CA PRO A 232 -6.37 6.39 16.35
C PRO A 232 -5.33 5.35 15.88
N GLN A 233 -5.73 4.38 15.06
CA GLN A 233 -4.89 3.30 14.52
C GLN A 233 -4.48 3.60 13.07
N ARG A 234 -3.82 2.65 12.41
CA ARG A 234 -3.46 2.72 10.99
C ARG A 234 -4.70 2.50 10.13
N ASP A 235 -5.07 3.50 9.35
CA ASP A 235 -6.18 3.45 8.39
C ASP A 235 -5.72 3.83 7.00
N HIS A 236 -5.82 2.89 6.06
CA HIS A 236 -5.36 3.09 4.69
C HIS A 236 -6.42 2.72 3.67
N MET A 237 -6.32 3.33 2.49
CA MET A 237 -6.96 2.87 1.27
C MET A 237 -5.94 2.20 0.37
N HIS A 238 -6.44 1.34 -0.51
CA HIS A 238 -5.66 0.78 -1.61
C HIS A 238 -6.30 1.08 -2.94
N TRP A 239 -5.54 0.80 -4.00
CA TRP A 239 -5.98 0.96 -5.39
C TRP A 239 -7.39 0.42 -5.59
N THR A 240 -8.17 1.11 -6.44
CA THR A 240 -9.58 0.77 -6.75
C THR A 240 -10.55 0.78 -5.55
N GLY A 241 -10.10 1.16 -4.35
CA GLY A 241 -10.87 1.16 -3.11
C GLY A 241 -11.97 2.22 -3.03
N VAL A 242 -12.25 2.98 -4.08
CA VAL A 242 -13.40 3.90 -4.18
C VAL A 242 -14.41 3.34 -5.18
N SER A 243 -15.71 3.51 -4.93
CA SER A 243 -16.73 3.13 -5.90
C SER A 243 -16.84 4.14 -7.05
N LYS A 244 -17.25 3.72 -8.24
CA LYS A 244 -17.40 4.59 -9.43
C LYS A 244 -18.29 5.80 -9.21
N ASP A 245 -19.31 5.66 -8.35
CA ASP A 245 -20.21 6.76 -7.99
C ASP A 245 -19.62 7.71 -6.93
N GLY A 246 -18.43 7.41 -6.40
CA GLY A 246 -17.72 8.18 -5.38
C GLY A 246 -18.32 8.09 -3.97
N LYS A 247 -19.29 7.19 -3.73
CA LYS A 247 -20.09 7.17 -2.49
C LYS A 247 -19.73 6.07 -1.50
N SER A 248 -18.82 5.17 -1.88
CA SER A 248 -18.32 4.10 -1.00
C SER A 248 -16.80 4.04 -1.08
N MET A 249 -16.16 3.68 0.03
CA MET A 249 -14.74 3.38 0.07
C MET A 249 -14.45 2.13 0.89
N VAL A 250 -13.49 1.34 0.44
CA VAL A 250 -12.92 0.20 1.17
C VAL A 250 -11.63 0.66 1.85
N VAL A 251 -11.51 0.31 3.12
CA VAL A 251 -10.43 0.74 4.02
C VAL A 251 -9.77 -0.49 4.62
N THR A 252 -8.46 -0.57 4.58
CA THR A 252 -7.66 -1.51 5.38
C THR A 252 -7.32 -0.83 6.70
N SER A 253 -7.56 -1.48 7.84
CA SER A 253 -7.43 -0.83 9.15
C SER A 253 -7.05 -1.78 10.26
N THR A 254 -6.17 -1.33 11.16
CA THR A 254 -5.85 -2.01 12.43
C THR A 254 -6.71 -1.54 13.60
N ARG A 255 -7.85 -0.86 13.33
CA ARG A 255 -8.77 -0.38 14.37
C ARG A 255 -9.20 -1.50 15.32
N VAL A 256 -9.33 -1.14 16.59
CA VAL A 256 -9.68 -2.06 17.69
C VAL A 256 -11.17 -2.03 18.06
N ASP A 257 -12.03 -1.73 17.08
CA ASP A 257 -13.48 -1.80 17.25
C ASP A 257 -13.91 -3.22 17.68
N PRO A 258 -15.07 -3.40 18.36
CA PRO A 258 -15.53 -4.73 18.77
C PRO A 258 -15.70 -5.74 17.62
N ASP A 259 -15.89 -5.23 16.40
CA ASP A 259 -15.99 -6.02 15.18
C ASP A 259 -14.62 -6.24 14.50
N SER A 260 -13.50 -5.92 15.13
CA SER A 260 -12.17 -6.23 14.60
C SER A 260 -11.83 -7.71 14.81
N ARG A 261 -11.16 -8.33 13.85
CA ARG A 261 -10.65 -9.72 13.97
C ARG A 261 -9.17 -9.75 14.40
N GLY A 262 -8.52 -8.59 14.46
CA GLY A 262 -7.09 -8.44 14.74
C GLY A 262 -6.29 -8.20 13.45
N GLY A 263 -5.02 -7.81 13.59
CA GLY A 263 -4.20 -7.43 12.44
C GLY A 263 -4.81 -6.32 11.59
N HIS A 264 -4.48 -6.32 10.29
CA HIS A 264 -5.17 -5.48 9.31
C HIS A 264 -6.45 -6.15 8.83
N ASP A 265 -7.58 -5.52 9.13
CA ASP A 265 -8.90 -5.91 8.65
C ASP A 265 -9.33 -5.06 7.44
N MET A 266 -10.22 -5.61 6.61
CA MET A 266 -10.93 -4.87 5.57
C MET A 266 -12.28 -4.33 6.05
N TRP A 267 -12.54 -3.07 5.76
CA TRP A 267 -13.73 -2.30 6.16
C TRP A 267 -14.35 -1.58 4.96
N ILE A 268 -15.60 -1.18 5.06
CA ILE A 268 -16.27 -0.33 4.06
C ILE A 268 -16.99 0.85 4.73
N SER A 269 -16.75 2.05 4.22
CA SER A 269 -17.53 3.24 4.53
C SER A 269 -18.40 3.65 3.34
N ARG A 270 -19.55 4.27 3.65
CA ARG A 270 -20.46 4.84 2.67
C ARG A 270 -20.85 6.26 3.07
N GLN A 271 -21.14 7.09 2.09
CA GLN A 271 -21.78 8.38 2.33
C GLN A 271 -23.26 8.20 2.66
N ASP A 272 -23.77 9.07 3.54
CA ASP A 272 -25.21 9.19 3.77
C ASP A 272 -25.89 10.05 2.69
N ALA A 273 -27.20 10.32 2.87
CA ALA A 273 -27.98 11.12 1.94
C ALA A 273 -27.50 12.59 1.80
N ASN A 274 -26.70 13.09 2.75
CA ASN A 274 -26.13 14.42 2.73
C ASN A 274 -24.71 14.43 2.13
N GLY A 275 -24.18 13.28 1.72
CA GLY A 275 -22.81 13.15 1.21
C GLY A 275 -21.76 13.01 2.31
N GLU A 276 -22.17 12.82 3.57
CA GLU A 276 -21.24 12.70 4.69
C GLU A 276 -20.78 11.25 4.85
N TRP A 277 -19.46 11.04 4.90
CA TRP A 277 -18.87 9.75 5.18
C TRP A 277 -19.31 9.22 6.55
N GLN A 278 -19.69 7.95 6.62
CA GLN A 278 -20.06 7.26 7.85
C GLN A 278 -18.89 6.43 8.38
N LYS A 279 -18.96 6.02 9.66
CA LYS A 279 -17.95 5.13 10.24
C LYS A 279 -17.82 3.83 9.41
N PRO A 280 -16.60 3.40 9.02
CA PRO A 280 -16.42 2.13 8.32
C PRO A 280 -16.98 0.94 9.12
N ILE A 281 -17.55 -0.02 8.40
CA ILE A 281 -18.11 -1.27 8.91
C ILE A 281 -17.24 -2.43 8.43
N ASN A 282 -16.91 -3.38 9.31
CA ASN A 282 -16.06 -4.53 9.02
C ASN A 282 -16.67 -5.40 7.90
N LEU A 283 -15.85 -5.88 6.96
CA LEU A 283 -16.33 -6.72 5.83
C LEU A 283 -16.72 -8.15 6.24
N GLY A 284 -16.40 -8.56 7.47
CA GLY A 284 -16.79 -9.83 8.07
C GLY A 284 -15.90 -11.00 7.72
N ASP A 285 -16.25 -12.17 8.24
CA ASP A 285 -15.39 -13.37 8.32
C ASP A 285 -15.11 -14.06 6.97
N VAL A 286 -15.73 -13.57 5.89
CA VAL A 286 -15.43 -14.07 4.54
C VAL A 286 -14.02 -13.67 4.12
N ILE A 287 -13.58 -12.48 4.55
CA ILE A 287 -12.28 -11.90 4.21
C ILE A 287 -11.42 -11.67 5.43
N ASN A 288 -11.98 -11.24 6.55
CA ASN A 288 -11.19 -10.83 7.70
C ASN A 288 -10.83 -12.02 8.60
N THR A 289 -9.57 -12.09 9.00
CA THR A 289 -9.02 -13.09 9.92
C THR A 289 -8.26 -12.37 11.05
N SER A 290 -7.60 -13.12 11.93
CA SER A 290 -6.67 -12.50 12.88
C SER A 290 -5.27 -12.30 12.31
N GLY A 291 -5.06 -12.58 11.02
CA GLY A 291 -3.81 -12.39 10.29
C GLY A 291 -3.72 -11.00 9.68
N GLU A 292 -2.97 -10.86 8.59
CA GLU A 292 -2.78 -9.59 7.88
C GLU A 292 -3.53 -9.58 6.55
N GLU A 293 -4.75 -9.02 6.47
CA GLU A 293 -5.41 -8.73 5.19
C GLU A 293 -4.90 -7.41 4.62
N MET A 294 -3.82 -7.50 3.86
CA MET A 294 -3.13 -6.33 3.36
C MET A 294 -3.48 -6.05 1.90
N CYS A 295 -3.59 -4.76 1.62
CA CYS A 295 -3.43 -4.26 0.27
C CYS A 295 -4.45 -4.73 -0.78
N TRP A 296 -5.70 -4.98 -0.38
CA TRP A 296 -6.70 -5.54 -1.28
C TRP A 296 -7.25 -4.53 -2.29
N THR A 297 -7.31 -4.93 -3.55
CA THR A 297 -7.80 -4.18 -4.71
C THR A 297 -8.71 -5.05 -5.59
N PHE A 298 -9.44 -4.48 -6.53
CA PHE A 298 -10.32 -5.21 -7.45
C PHE A 298 -9.63 -5.48 -8.79
N THR A 299 -9.96 -6.62 -9.41
CA THR A 299 -9.65 -6.83 -10.83
C THR A 299 -10.37 -5.80 -11.70
N PRO A 300 -9.88 -5.49 -12.92
CA PRO A 300 -10.48 -4.46 -13.77
C PRO A 300 -11.95 -4.70 -14.13
N ASP A 301 -12.37 -5.97 -14.18
CA ASP A 301 -13.78 -6.35 -14.40
C ASP A 301 -14.65 -6.26 -13.14
N GLY A 302 -14.05 -5.89 -12.00
CA GLY A 302 -14.69 -5.76 -10.70
C GLY A 302 -15.16 -7.07 -10.07
N LYS A 303 -14.82 -8.24 -10.62
CA LYS A 303 -15.38 -9.52 -10.16
C LYS A 303 -14.60 -10.19 -9.04
N LYS A 304 -13.30 -9.93 -8.96
CA LYS A 304 -12.43 -10.47 -7.91
C LYS A 304 -11.90 -9.33 -7.06
N PHE A 305 -11.79 -9.60 -5.76
CA PHE A 305 -11.05 -8.79 -4.82
C PHE A 305 -9.76 -9.54 -4.51
N THR A 306 -8.61 -8.92 -4.74
CA THR A 306 -7.27 -9.52 -4.68
C THR A 306 -6.39 -8.71 -3.75
N GLY A 307 -5.70 -9.36 -2.83
CA GLY A 307 -4.77 -8.72 -1.90
C GLY A 307 -3.84 -9.75 -1.31
N SER A 308 -2.95 -9.34 -0.42
CA SER A 308 -2.08 -10.26 0.29
C SER A 308 -2.70 -10.71 1.60
N TRP A 309 -2.32 -11.92 1.99
CA TRP A 309 -2.61 -12.45 3.31
C TRP A 309 -1.38 -13.16 3.88
N GLY A 310 -1.15 -13.00 5.18
CA GLY A 310 -0.13 -13.74 5.91
C GLY A 310 -0.39 -13.76 7.42
N PRO A 311 0.44 -14.50 8.18
CA PRO A 311 0.37 -14.51 9.63
C PRO A 311 0.49 -13.11 10.24
N HIS A 312 -0.16 -12.92 11.38
CA HIS A 312 -0.14 -11.64 12.09
C HIS A 312 1.29 -11.17 12.36
N ASN A 313 1.56 -9.90 12.08
CA ASN A 313 2.84 -9.25 12.23
C ASN A 313 3.98 -9.90 11.43
N THR A 314 3.71 -10.33 10.21
CA THR A 314 4.77 -10.73 9.26
C THR A 314 4.45 -10.21 7.87
N PHE A 315 5.49 -10.05 7.05
CA PHE A 315 5.32 -9.85 5.62
C PHE A 315 5.37 -11.17 4.85
N ASP A 316 5.33 -12.31 5.53
CA ASP A 316 5.41 -13.63 4.93
C ASP A 316 4.03 -13.97 4.37
N THR A 317 3.75 -13.43 3.19
CA THR A 317 2.41 -13.28 2.64
C THR A 317 2.36 -13.79 1.21
N ASP A 318 1.19 -14.29 0.83
CA ASP A 318 0.86 -14.68 -0.54
C ASP A 318 -0.25 -13.79 -1.08
N ILE A 319 -0.25 -13.52 -2.38
CA ILE A 319 -1.39 -12.89 -3.04
C ILE A 319 -2.52 -13.91 -3.16
N ARG A 320 -3.71 -13.49 -2.74
CA ARG A 320 -4.94 -14.27 -2.79
C ARG A 320 -6.05 -13.49 -3.49
N TRP A 321 -7.13 -14.19 -3.82
CA TRP A 321 -8.33 -13.56 -4.36
C TRP A 321 -9.62 -14.19 -3.83
N ILE A 322 -10.64 -13.36 -3.64
CA ILE A 322 -12.00 -13.75 -3.27
C ILE A 322 -12.94 -13.26 -4.37
N SER A 323 -14.02 -14.00 -4.67
CA SER A 323 -15.05 -13.43 -5.55
C SER A 323 -15.75 -12.28 -4.83
N LYS A 324 -15.92 -11.13 -5.47
CA LYS A 324 -16.63 -9.99 -4.89
C LYS A 324 -18.05 -10.37 -4.45
N GLU A 325 -18.67 -11.33 -5.14
CA GLU A 325 -20.02 -11.82 -4.82
C GLU A 325 -20.08 -12.65 -3.53
N ASP A 326 -18.95 -13.16 -3.04
CA ASP A 326 -18.89 -13.91 -1.79
C ASP A 326 -18.88 -12.97 -0.58
N ILE A 327 -18.46 -11.70 -0.75
CA ILE A 327 -18.39 -10.70 0.32
C ILE A 327 -19.68 -9.88 0.34
N PRO A 328 -20.60 -10.07 1.31
CA PRO A 328 -21.95 -9.51 1.26
C PRO A 328 -22.00 -7.99 1.11
N LEU A 329 -21.10 -7.27 1.78
CA LEU A 329 -21.05 -5.81 1.76
C LEU A 329 -20.44 -5.24 0.46
N LEU A 330 -19.76 -6.05 -0.35
CA LEU A 330 -19.15 -5.63 -1.63
C LEU A 330 -19.98 -5.99 -2.86
N LYS A 331 -21.10 -6.72 -2.73
CA LYS A 331 -21.99 -7.07 -3.85
C LYS A 331 -22.40 -5.87 -4.69
N LYS A 332 -22.74 -4.76 -4.03
CA LYS A 332 -23.14 -3.50 -4.67
C LYS A 332 -22.00 -2.49 -4.85
N PHE A 333 -20.78 -2.86 -4.46
CA PHE A 333 -19.61 -2.02 -4.68
C PHE A 333 -19.16 -2.18 -6.13
N ASP A 334 -19.13 -1.09 -6.88
CA ASP A 334 -18.60 -1.03 -8.24
C ASP A 334 -17.29 -0.23 -8.21
N PRO A 335 -16.10 -0.87 -8.28
CA PRO A 335 -14.82 -0.18 -8.09
C PRO A 335 -14.46 0.76 -9.24
N ILE A 336 -13.72 1.84 -8.96
CA ILE A 336 -13.29 2.83 -9.96
C ILE A 336 -12.42 2.26 -11.10
N GLY A 337 -11.76 1.11 -10.89
CA GLY A 337 -10.77 0.57 -11.82
C GLY A 337 -9.42 1.29 -11.72
N PRO A 338 -8.49 1.05 -12.67
CA PRO A 338 -7.18 1.70 -12.65
C PRO A 338 -7.28 3.23 -12.71
N PRO A 339 -6.37 3.97 -12.05
CA PRO A 339 -6.37 5.42 -12.02
C PRO A 339 -6.25 6.06 -13.41
N PRO A 340 -6.79 7.26 -13.64
CA PRO A 340 -6.59 7.97 -14.89
C PRO A 340 -5.14 8.41 -15.09
N ASN A 341 -4.69 8.48 -16.34
CA ASN A 341 -3.40 9.08 -16.69
C ASN A 341 -3.45 10.62 -16.57
N LEU A 342 -3.00 11.17 -15.45
CA LEU A 342 -2.92 12.63 -15.23
C LEU A 342 -1.83 13.34 -16.05
N LEU A 343 -0.94 12.58 -16.70
CA LEU A 343 0.17 13.10 -17.52
C LEU A 343 -0.15 13.05 -19.02
N ALA A 344 -1.33 12.56 -19.39
CA ALA A 344 -1.81 12.62 -20.75
C ALA A 344 -2.01 14.08 -21.14
N LYS A 345 -1.24 14.57 -22.10
CA LYS A 345 -1.55 15.85 -22.74
C LYS A 345 -2.91 15.70 -23.39
N THR A 346 -3.91 16.46 -22.92
CA THR A 346 -5.17 16.61 -23.65
C THR A 346 -4.82 16.96 -25.09
N ARG A 347 -5.20 16.09 -26.04
CA ARG A 347 -5.20 16.48 -27.45
C ARG A 347 -6.18 17.64 -27.53
N LYS A 348 -5.64 18.86 -27.62
CA LYS A 348 -6.42 20.04 -27.96
C LYS A 348 -7.09 19.86 -29.30
#